data_AF-A0A929KA78-F1
#
_entry.id   AF-A0A929KA78-F1
#
_cell.length_a   1.000
_cell.length_b   1.000
_cell.length_c   1.000
_cell.angle_alpha   90.00
_cell.angle_beta   90.00
_cell.angle_gamma   90.00
#
_symmetry.space_group_name_H-M   'P 1'
#
loop_
_entity.id
_entity.type
_entity.pdbx_description
1 polymer ?
#
loop_
_entity_poly.entity_id
_entity_poly.type
_entity_poly.pdbx_seq_one_letter_code
_entity_poly.pdbx_strand_id
1 'polypeptide(L)'
;MELELVKEYLNIHATNTTEDVLIQLLLDAAVLQAARITDETNALIDLALLKDIASNYMHRENYLDGKNAGLVLSNGTISILNQYRKVVIL
;
A
#
# COMPACT_ATOMS: atom_id res chain seq x y z
N MET A 1 -5.07 2.46 8.61
CA MET A 1 -5.07 3.27 7.37
C MET A 1 -6.42 3.11 6.69
N GLU A 2 -7.09 4.23 6.39
CA GLU A 2 -8.45 4.27 5.82
C GLU A 2 -8.42 4.71 4.35
N LEU A 3 -9.47 4.40 3.59
CA LEU A 3 -9.57 4.73 2.15
C LEU A 3 -9.48 6.23 1.91
N GLU A 4 -10.10 7.05 2.75
CA GLU A 4 -10.10 8.51 2.68
C GLU A 4 -8.68 9.07 2.72
N LEU A 5 -7.82 8.52 3.59
CA LEU A 5 -6.42 8.93 3.68
C LEU A 5 -5.64 8.57 2.42
N VAL A 6 -5.90 7.41 1.83
CA VAL A 6 -5.28 7.02 0.55
C VAL A 6 -5.73 7.96 -0.56
N LYS A 7 -7.02 8.30 -0.62
CA LYS A 7 -7.56 9.26 -1.61
C LYS A 7 -6.94 10.64 -1.45
N GLU A 8 -6.82 11.14 -0.23
CA GLU A 8 -6.14 12.40 0.06
C GLU A 8 -4.68 12.37 -0.44
N TYR A 9 -3.96 11.27 -0.17
CA TYR A 9 -2.59 11.09 -0.63
C TYR A 9 -2.45 11.05 -2.16
N LEU A 10 -3.44 10.50 -2.86
CA LEU A 10 -3.52 10.47 -4.32
C LEU A 10 -4.05 11.77 -4.93
N ASN A 11 -4.38 12.78 -4.12
CA ASN A 11 -5.03 14.02 -4.54
C ASN A 11 -6.38 13.76 -5.26
N ILE A 12 -7.13 12.75 -4.80
CA ILE A 12 -8.47 12.41 -5.28
C ILE A 12 -9.48 12.96 -4.27
N HIS A 13 -10.42 13.77 -4.75
CA HIS A 13 -11.46 14.34 -3.89
C HIS A 13 -12.32 13.24 -3.25
N ALA A 14 -12.67 13.39 -1.97
CA ALA A 14 -13.39 12.37 -1.20
C ALA A 14 -14.72 11.93 -1.85
N THR A 15 -15.40 12.84 -2.55
CA THR A 15 -16.67 12.56 -3.25
C THR A 15 -16.51 11.88 -4.60
N ASN A 16 -15.30 11.80 -5.16
CA ASN A 16 -15.05 11.04 -6.38
C ASN A 16 -14.95 9.55 -6.02
N THR A 17 -15.95 8.76 -6.39
CA THR A 17 -16.05 7.33 -6.05
C THR A 17 -15.66 6.39 -7.19
N THR A 18 -15.25 6.94 -8.34
CA THR A 18 -15.03 6.20 -9.59
C THR A 18 -14.08 5.01 -9.41
N GLU A 19 -13.07 5.17 -8.55
CA GLU A 19 -11.99 4.20 -8.37
C GLU A 19 -11.86 3.69 -6.94
N ASP A 20 -12.85 3.94 -6.08
CA ASP A 20 -12.81 3.54 -4.68
C ASP A 20 -12.55 2.04 -4.53
N VAL A 21 -13.18 1.21 -5.38
CA VAL A 21 -12.96 -0.25 -5.39
C VAL A 21 -11.51 -0.62 -5.73
N LEU A 22 -10.92 0.08 -6.71
CA LEU A 22 -9.53 -0.16 -7.11
C LEU A 22 -8.56 0.27 -6.01
N ILE A 23 -8.75 1.47 -5.45
CA ILE A 23 -7.91 2.00 -4.38
C ILE A 23 -8.04 1.13 -3.14
N GLN A 24 -9.24 0.69 -2.78
CA GLN A 24 -9.47 -0.24 -1.68
C GLN A 24 -8.75 -1.58 -1.91
N LEU A 25 -8.80 -2.12 -3.13
CA LEU A 25 -8.09 -3.36 -3.44
C LEU A 25 -6.56 -3.21 -3.28
N LEU A 26 -5.99 -2.07 -3.68
CA LEU A 26 -4.57 -1.77 -3.47
C LEU A 26 -4.25 -1.61 -1.98
N LEU A 27 -5.10 -0.90 -1.24
CA LEU A 27 -4.98 -0.74 0.21
C LEU A 27 -4.98 -2.10 0.92
N ASP A 28 -5.97 -2.95 0.65
CA ASP A 28 -6.11 -4.27 1.24
C ASP A 28 -4.91 -5.16 0.90
N ALA A 29 -4.46 -5.14 -0.35
CA ALA A 29 -3.30 -5.91 -0.79
C ALA A 29 -2.01 -5.46 -0.09
N ALA A 30 -1.81 -4.15 0.09
CA ALA A 30 -0.64 -3.59 0.76
C ALA A 30 -0.64 -3.97 2.26
N VAL A 31 -1.78 -3.82 2.93
CA VAL A 31 -1.96 -4.17 4.35
C VAL A 31 -1.78 -5.66 4.57
N LEU A 32 -2.37 -6.51 3.72
CA LEU A 32 -2.21 -7.97 3.82
C LEU A 32 -0.75 -8.41 3.62
N GLN A 33 0.00 -7.75 2.73
CA GLN A 33 1.42 -8.03 2.55
C GLN A 33 2.24 -7.55 3.75
N ALA A 34 1.96 -6.36 4.27
CA ALA A 34 2.63 -5.82 5.45
C ALA A 34 2.41 -6.69 6.70
N ALA A 35 1.17 -7.16 6.89
CA ALA A 35 0.76 -8.02 8.00
C ALA A 35 1.47 -9.39 8.01
N ARG A 36 2.06 -9.82 6.89
CA ARG A 36 2.91 -11.03 6.85
C ARG A 36 4.29 -10.81 7.47
N ILE A 37 4.74 -9.56 7.56
CA ILE A 37 6.08 -9.19 8.02
C ILE A 37 6.04 -8.63 9.45
N THR A 38 5.09 -7.75 9.75
CA THR A 38 4.98 -7.03 11.02
C THR A 38 3.52 -6.95 11.48
N ASP A 39 3.28 -6.89 12.80
CA ASP A 39 1.99 -6.53 13.40
C ASP A 39 1.98 -5.07 13.90
N GLU A 40 3.12 -4.39 13.83
CA GLU A 40 3.25 -3.00 14.26
C GLU A 40 2.53 -2.07 13.28
N THR A 41 1.91 -1.04 13.84
CA THR A 41 1.31 0.03 13.06
C THR A 41 1.90 1.34 13.54
N ASN A 42 2.58 2.05 12.64
CA ASN A 42 3.15 3.36 12.93
C ASN A 42 3.18 4.23 11.66
N ALA A 43 3.39 5.53 11.84
CA ALA A 43 3.35 6.51 10.76
C ALA A 43 4.39 6.24 9.65
N LEU A 44 5.53 5.61 9.97
CA LEU A 44 6.54 5.27 8.97
C LEU A 44 6.09 4.11 8.09
N ILE A 45 5.45 3.10 8.68
CA ILE A 45 4.82 1.99 7.96
C ILE A 45 3.68 2.52 7.07
N ASP A 46 2.79 3.34 7.63
CA ASP A 46 1.67 3.92 6.86
C ASP A 46 2.17 4.71 5.66
N LEU A 47 3.18 5.58 5.84
CA LEU A 47 3.76 6.34 4.76
C LEU A 47 4.43 5.47 3.68
N ALA A 48 5.07 4.37 4.08
CA ALA A 48 5.70 3.45 3.13
C ALA A 48 4.64 2.73 2.28
N LEU A 49 3.56 2.26 2.90
CA LEU A 49 2.45 1.61 2.18
C LEU A 49 1.72 2.59 1.27
N LEU A 50 1.47 3.83 1.72
CA LEU A 50 0.86 4.87 0.87
C LEU A 50 1.68 5.14 -0.39
N LYS A 51 3.01 5.21 -0.28
CA LYS A 51 3.91 5.40 -1.43
C LYS A 51 3.82 4.25 -2.44
N ASP A 52 3.75 3.00 -1.96
CA ASP A 52 3.61 1.84 -2.84
C ASP A 52 2.22 1.80 -3.48
N ILE A 53 1.15 2.08 -2.72
CA ILE A 53 -0.21 2.18 -3.27
C ILE A 53 -0.25 3.22 -4.39
N ALA A 54 0.31 4.41 -4.16
CA ALA A 54 0.36 5.47 -5.18
C ALA A 54 1.17 5.07 -6.41
N SER A 55 2.33 4.45 -6.22
CA SER A 55 3.16 4.00 -7.34
C SER A 55 2.44 2.93 -8.17
N ASN A 56 1.78 1.97 -7.52
CA ASN A 56 1.02 0.92 -8.20
C ASN A 56 -0.22 1.49 -8.90
N TYR A 57 -0.93 2.42 -8.28
CA TYR A 57 -2.06 3.12 -8.88
C TYR A 57 -1.64 3.90 -10.14
N MET A 58 -0.56 4.69 -10.07
CA MET A 58 -0.06 5.41 -11.24
C MET A 58 0.49 4.49 -12.34
N HIS A 59 1.14 3.38 -12.00
CA HIS A 59 1.64 2.43 -13.01
C HIS A 59 0.52 1.73 -13.78
N ARG A 60 -0.62 1.47 -13.12
CA ARG A 60 -1.83 0.92 -13.73
C ARG A 60 -2.46 1.86 -14.74
N GLU A 61 -2.63 3.12 -14.36
CA GLU A 61 -3.10 4.18 -15.25
C GLU A 61 -2.22 4.31 -16.51
N ASN A 62 -0.92 4.03 -16.37
CA ASN A 62 0.04 4.08 -17.47
C ASN A 62 0.20 2.75 -18.25
N TYR A 63 -0.64 1.73 -18.02
CA TYR A 63 -0.58 0.41 -18.66
C TYR A 63 0.79 -0.29 -18.58
N LEU A 64 1.59 0.01 -17.55
CA LEU A 64 2.88 -0.65 -17.30
C LEU A 64 2.72 -2.04 -16.64
N ASP A 65 1.48 -2.48 -16.47
CA ASP A 65 1.06 -3.65 -15.68
C ASP A 65 1.43 -5.01 -16.27
N GLY A 66 1.87 -5.06 -17.54
CA GLY A 66 2.22 -6.30 -18.24
C GLY A 66 3.34 -7.14 -17.58
N LYS A 67 3.98 -6.65 -16.53
CA LYS A 67 5.04 -7.35 -15.78
C LYS A 67 4.81 -7.48 -14.26
N ASN A 68 3.82 -6.82 -13.67
CA ASN A 68 3.78 -6.66 -12.19
C ASN A 68 2.77 -7.54 -11.44
N ALA A 69 1.93 -8.32 -12.12
CA ALA A 69 1.12 -9.41 -11.53
C ALA A 69 0.39 -9.12 -10.19
N GLY A 70 0.10 -7.86 -9.86
CA GLY A 70 -0.46 -7.45 -8.57
C GLY A 70 0.23 -6.22 -7.97
N LEU A 71 -0.20 -5.82 -6.77
CA LEU A 71 0.50 -4.81 -5.98
C LEU A 71 1.79 -5.44 -5.44
N VAL A 72 2.95 -4.86 -5.77
CA VAL A 72 4.25 -5.28 -5.24
C VAL A 72 4.77 -4.21 -4.31
N LEU A 73 5.08 -4.57 -3.07
CA LEU A 73 5.77 -3.69 -2.14
C LEU A 73 7.20 -3.45 -2.62
N SER A 74 7.65 -2.20 -2.59
CA SER A 74 9.01 -1.87 -2.97
C SER A 74 10.02 -2.41 -1.96
N ASN A 75 11.26 -2.62 -2.40
CA ASN A 75 12.37 -3.01 -1.50
C ASN A 75 12.54 -2.03 -0.33
N GLY A 76 12.25 -0.74 -0.54
CA GLY A 76 12.27 0.27 0.50
C GLY A 76 11.21 0.01 1.58
N THR A 77 9.97 -0.24 1.18
CA THR A 77 8.88 -0.60 2.10
C THR A 77 9.18 -1.91 2.82
N ILE A 78 9.66 -2.94 2.12
CA ILE A 78 10.03 -4.23 2.74
C ILE A 78 11.14 -4.02 3.79
N SER A 79 12.12 -3.16 3.52
CA SER A 79 13.17 -2.82 4.48
C SER A 79 12.60 -2.15 5.75
N ILE A 80 11.67 -1.20 5.59
CA ILE A 80 10.98 -0.55 6.71
C ILE A 80 10.19 -1.57 7.53
N LEU A 81 9.38 -2.41 6.88
CA LEU A 81 8.57 -3.43 7.56
C LEU A 81 9.46 -4.42 8.34
N ASN A 82 10.62 -4.78 7.81
CA ASN A 82 11.56 -5.67 8.46
C ASN A 82 12.19 -5.08 9.74
N GLN A 83 12.26 -3.75 9.89
CA GLN A 83 12.72 -3.12 11.13
C GLN A 83 11.75 -3.39 12.29
N TYR A 84 10.47 -3.60 11.97
CA TYR A 84 9.40 -3.88 12.92
C TYR A 84 8.90 -5.33 12.81
N ARG A 85 9.70 -6.24 12.23
CA ARG A 85 9.26 -7.61 11.95
C ARG A 85 8.77 -8.32 13.21
N LYS A 86 7.79 -9.20 13.04
CA LYS A 86 7.32 -10.07 14.12
C LYS A 86 8.49 -10.91 14.67
N VAL A 87 8.62 -10.93 15.99
CA VAL A 87 9.54 -11.85 16.68
C VAL A 87 8.77 -13.13 16.97
N VAL A 88 9.14 -14.22 16.30
CA VAL A 88 8.60 -15.55 16.63
C VAL A 88 9.41 -16.07 17.81
N ILE A 89 8.82 -16.06 19.00
CA ILE A 89 9.37 -16.76 20.16
C ILE A 89 8.89 -18.21 20.05
N LEU A 90 9.84 -19.12 19.85
CA LEU A 90 9.62 -20.57 19.79
C LEU A 90 9.78 -21.21 21.17
#